data_AF-A0A4V2AP81-F1
#
_entry.id   AF-A0A4V2AP81-F1
#
_cell.length_a   1.000
_cell.length_b   1.000
_cell.length_c   1.000
_cell.angle_alpha   90.00
_cell.angle_beta   90.00
_cell.angle_gamma   90.00
#
_symmetry.space_group_name_H-M   'P 1'
#
loop_
_entity.id
_entity.type
_entity.pdbx_description
1 polymer ?
#
loop_
_entity_poly.entity_id
_entity_poly.type
_entity_poly.pdbx_seq_one_letter_code
_entity_poly.pdbx_strand_id
1 'polypeptide(L)'
;MRKWLSGFVLLMMLASCSVSKPFSPSKKYSPEALAKDYDIFRSSLEESHPSLYWYTPKDSMDFYFEVGKSKLKDSLTESGFRYVLSYVISKIRCGHTSARAS
;
A
#
# COMPACT_ATOMS: atom_id res chain seq x y z
N MET A 1 3.06 52.99 -1.80
CA MET A 1 3.96 51.94 -2.36
C MET A 1 4.31 50.85 -1.35
N ARG A 2 4.90 51.15 -0.18
CA ARG A 2 5.31 50.12 0.81
C ARG A 2 4.15 49.25 1.37
N LYS A 3 2.96 49.82 1.61
CA LYS A 3 1.76 49.08 2.06
C LYS A 3 1.18 48.14 0.99
N TRP A 4 1.35 48.46 -0.29
CA TRP A 4 0.91 47.61 -1.40
C TRP A 4 1.88 46.43 -1.60
N LEU A 5 3.18 46.66 -1.40
CA LEU A 5 4.18 45.61 -1.43
C LEU A 5 3.98 44.59 -0.30
N SER A 6 3.65 45.05 0.91
CA SER A 6 3.32 44.16 2.04
C SER A 6 2.05 43.34 1.80
N GLY A 7 1.01 43.93 1.20
CA GLY A 7 -0.21 43.22 0.84
C GLY A 7 0.02 42.17 -0.25
N PHE A 8 0.86 42.48 -1.24
CA PHE A 8 1.23 41.55 -2.32
C PHE A 8 2.05 40.36 -1.81
N VAL A 9 3.01 40.60 -0.90
CA VAL A 9 3.79 39.53 -0.26
C VAL A 9 2.90 38.61 0.59
N LEU A 10 1.95 39.17 1.34
CA LEU A 10 0.98 38.39 2.11
C LEU A 10 0.08 37.53 1.21
N LEU A 11 -0.35 38.06 0.06
CA LEU A 11 -1.17 37.33 -0.91
C LEU A 11 -0.40 36.16 -1.58
N MET A 12 0.89 36.35 -1.89
CA MET A 12 1.72 35.26 -2.43
C MET A 12 1.94 34.12 -1.43
N MET A 13 2.01 34.42 -0.13
CA MET A 13 2.15 33.38 0.90
C MET A 13 0.90 32.50 1.03
N LEU A 14 -0.29 33.04 0.71
CA LEU A 14 -1.56 32.30 0.78
C LEU A 14 -1.80 31.38 -0.44
N ALA A 15 -1.05 31.56 -1.54
CA ALA A 15 -1.17 30.75 -2.76
C ALA A 15 -0.26 29.50 -2.79
N SER A 16 0.52 29.25 -1.72
CA SER A 16 1.55 28.19 -1.73
C SER A 16 1.01 26.77 -1.48
N CYS A 17 -0.26 26.62 -1.10
CA CYS A 17 -0.88 25.31 -0.89
C CYS A 17 -1.53 24.80 -2.18
N SER A 18 -0.76 24.16 -3.05
CA SER A 18 -1.30 23.39 -4.18
C SER A 18 -1.27 21.89 -3.84
N VAL A 19 -2.45 21.23 -3.90
CA VAL A 19 -2.53 19.77 -3.80
C VAL A 19 -2.00 19.20 -5.12
N SER A 20 -0.81 18.63 -5.07
CA SER A 20 -0.08 18.21 -6.28
C SER A 20 -0.76 17.07 -7.03
N LYS A 21 -1.56 16.21 -6.36
CA LYS A 21 -2.35 15.14 -6.98
C LYS A 21 -3.61 14.82 -6.15
N PRO A 22 -4.83 14.93 -6.71
CA PRO A 22 -6.02 14.44 -6.03
C PRO A 22 -5.97 12.90 -5.92
N PHE A 23 -6.32 12.37 -4.75
CA PHE A 23 -6.48 10.93 -4.56
C PHE A 23 -7.64 10.42 -5.43
N SER A 24 -7.42 9.31 -6.12
CA SER A 24 -8.45 8.66 -6.95
C SER A 24 -8.62 7.21 -6.50
N PRO A 25 -9.70 6.87 -5.78
CA PRO A 25 -9.97 5.50 -5.32
C PRO A 25 -10.14 4.50 -6.47
N SER A 26 -10.52 4.98 -7.65
CA SER A 26 -10.74 4.17 -8.86
C SER A 26 -9.49 3.99 -9.70
N LYS A 27 -8.37 4.65 -9.35
CA LYS A 27 -7.09 4.46 -10.04
C LYS A 27 -6.67 3.00 -9.94
N LYS A 28 -6.37 2.41 -11.09
CA LYS A 28 -5.84 1.06 -11.20
C LYS A 28 -4.32 1.06 -11.41
N TYR A 29 -3.68 0.02 -10.93
CA TYR A 29 -2.26 -0.28 -11.11
C TYR A 29 -2.10 -1.54 -11.94
N SER A 30 -1.05 -1.61 -12.77
CA SER A 30 -0.84 -2.75 -13.66
C SER A 30 -0.44 -4.01 -12.88
N PRO A 31 -0.70 -5.22 -13.43
CA PRO A 31 -0.27 -6.48 -12.81
C PRO A 31 1.21 -6.51 -12.44
N GLU A 32 2.08 -5.94 -13.27
CA GLU A 32 3.54 -5.95 -13.06
C GLU A 32 3.93 -5.08 -11.86
N ALA A 33 3.33 -3.90 -11.73
CA ALA A 33 3.54 -3.03 -10.58
C ALA A 33 3.07 -3.72 -9.29
N LEU A 34 1.88 -4.32 -9.31
CA LEU A 34 1.32 -5.04 -8.17
C LEU A 34 2.16 -6.26 -7.79
N ALA A 35 2.67 -7.02 -8.76
CA ALA A 35 3.52 -8.17 -8.52
C ALA A 35 4.85 -7.76 -7.86
N LYS A 36 5.45 -6.65 -8.29
CA LYS A 36 6.67 -6.11 -7.68
C LYS A 36 6.44 -5.71 -6.21
N ASP A 37 5.35 -5.01 -5.93
CA ASP A 37 5.01 -4.62 -4.55
C ASP A 37 4.65 -5.84 -3.70
N TYR A 38 4.04 -6.87 -4.29
CA TYR A 38 3.76 -8.12 -3.63
C TYR A 38 5.02 -8.89 -3.23
N ASP A 39 6.06 -8.86 -4.07
CA ASP A 39 7.35 -9.49 -3.77
C ASP A 39 8.03 -8.81 -2.58
N ILE A 40 7.96 -7.47 -2.50
CA ILE A 40 8.43 -6.70 -1.33
C ILE A 40 7.61 -7.05 -0.09
N PHE A 41 6.29 -7.17 -0.22
CA PHE A 41 5.41 -7.56 0.88
C PHE A 41 5.79 -8.94 1.45
N ARG A 42 5.99 -9.93 0.58
CA ARG A 42 6.40 -11.28 0.99
C ARG A 42 7.78 -11.25 1.65
N SER A 43 8.78 -10.63 1.01
CA SER A 43 10.15 -10.63 1.53
C SER A 43 10.22 -9.93 2.89
N SER A 44 9.49 -8.83 3.07
CA SER A 44 9.43 -8.09 4.34
C SER A 44 8.85 -8.95 5.47
N LEU A 45 7.81 -9.76 5.18
CA LEU A 45 7.27 -10.70 6.16
C LEU A 45 8.28 -11.80 6.49
N GLU A 46 8.88 -12.42 5.47
CA GLU A 46 9.84 -13.52 5.66
C GLU A 46 11.09 -13.08 6.43
N GLU A 47 11.56 -11.84 6.22
CA GLU A 47 12.76 -11.30 6.87
C GLU A 47 12.50 -10.81 8.29
N SER A 48 11.36 -10.13 8.52
CA SER A 48 11.17 -9.33 9.74
C SER A 48 10.02 -9.77 10.65
N HIS A 49 9.13 -10.67 10.23
CA HIS A 49 7.96 -11.02 11.02
C HIS A 49 8.25 -12.18 12.00
N PRO A 50 8.33 -11.92 13.33
CA PRO A 50 8.87 -12.90 14.30
C PRO A 50 8.03 -14.16 14.47
N SER A 51 6.73 -14.09 14.19
CA SER A 51 5.79 -15.20 14.36
C SER A 51 5.15 -15.65 13.04
N LEU A 52 5.83 -15.47 11.90
CA LEU A 52 5.24 -15.72 10.57
C LEU A 52 4.71 -17.16 10.45
N TYR A 53 5.42 -18.12 11.03
CA TYR A 53 5.13 -19.55 10.89
C TYR A 53 4.62 -20.23 12.17
N TRP A 54 4.24 -19.48 13.20
CA TRP A 54 3.84 -20.07 14.49
C TRP A 54 2.49 -20.79 14.43
N TYR A 55 1.52 -20.22 13.72
CA TYR A 55 0.15 -20.75 13.64
C TYR A 55 -0.19 -21.38 12.29
N THR A 56 0.57 -21.04 11.26
CA THR A 56 0.48 -21.63 9.93
C THR A 56 1.88 -22.08 9.53
N PRO A 57 2.11 -23.39 9.37
CA PRO A 57 3.43 -23.91 9.01
C PRO A 57 3.96 -23.34 7.69
N LYS A 58 5.28 -23.40 7.50
CA LYS A 58 5.96 -22.75 6.36
C LYS A 58 5.41 -23.20 5.01
N ASP A 59 5.25 -24.50 4.80
CA ASP A 59 4.69 -25.07 3.56
C ASP A 59 3.30 -24.49 3.22
N SER A 60 2.46 -24.37 4.24
CA SER A 60 1.12 -23.82 4.15
C SER A 60 1.14 -22.31 3.88
N MET A 61 2.05 -21.56 4.53
CA MET A 61 2.21 -20.13 4.24
C MET A 61 2.78 -19.88 2.85
N ASP A 62 3.76 -20.66 2.40
CA ASP A 62 4.30 -20.59 1.04
C ASP A 62 3.17 -20.82 0.02
N PHE A 63 2.31 -21.81 0.25
CA PHE A 63 1.11 -22.01 -0.57
C PHE A 63 0.21 -20.76 -0.59
N TYR A 64 -0.08 -20.14 0.56
CA TYR A 64 -0.91 -18.93 0.59
C TYR A 64 -0.25 -17.72 -0.06
N PHE A 65 1.09 -17.61 -0.01
CA PHE A 65 1.82 -16.60 -0.77
C PHE A 65 1.64 -16.80 -2.27
N GLU A 66 1.69 -18.03 -2.78
CA GLU A 66 1.43 -18.29 -4.19
C GLU A 66 -0.03 -18.05 -4.57
N VAL A 67 -0.99 -18.41 -3.69
CA VAL A 67 -2.41 -18.10 -3.89
C VAL A 67 -2.62 -16.60 -4.02
N GLY A 68 -2.02 -15.78 -3.14
CA GLY A 68 -2.12 -14.33 -3.21
C GLY A 68 -1.52 -13.76 -4.50
N LYS A 69 -0.31 -14.20 -4.87
CA LYS A 69 0.38 -13.77 -6.10
C LYS A 69 -0.44 -14.12 -7.35
N SER A 70 -1.06 -15.30 -7.37
CA SER A 70 -1.90 -15.76 -8.47
C SER A 70 -3.15 -14.91 -8.72
N LYS A 71 -3.55 -14.04 -7.77
CA LYS A 71 -4.68 -13.11 -7.95
C LYS A 71 -4.29 -11.85 -8.74
N LEU A 72 -3.01 -11.58 -8.92
CA LEU A 72 -2.50 -10.37 -9.57
C LEU A 72 -2.40 -10.55 -11.10
N LYS A 73 -3.51 -10.97 -11.73
CA LYS A 73 -3.56 -11.24 -13.19
C LYS A 73 -4.05 -10.06 -14.02
N ASP A 74 -4.74 -9.11 -13.39
CA ASP A 74 -5.28 -7.92 -14.02
C ASP A 74 -4.99 -6.70 -13.13
N SER A 75 -5.19 -5.53 -13.70
CA SER A 75 -5.08 -4.26 -13.03
C SER A 75 -6.09 -4.13 -11.88
N LEU A 76 -5.58 -3.78 -10.70
CA LEU A 76 -6.39 -3.60 -9.49
C LEU A 76 -6.31 -2.16 -8.98
N THR A 77 -7.38 -1.72 -8.33
CA THR A 77 -7.33 -0.54 -7.47
C THR A 77 -6.50 -0.83 -6.23
N GLU A 78 -6.10 0.22 -5.51
CA GLU A 78 -5.43 0.07 -4.22
C GLU A 78 -6.25 -0.78 -3.24
N SER A 79 -7.58 -0.58 -3.20
CA SER A 79 -8.48 -1.39 -2.37
C SER A 79 -8.51 -2.86 -2.78
N GLY A 80 -8.49 -3.15 -4.09
CA GLY A 80 -8.42 -4.51 -4.61
C GLY A 80 -7.11 -5.20 -4.26
N PHE A 81 -5.98 -4.50 -4.40
CA PHE A 81 -4.69 -5.02 -3.99
C PHE A 81 -4.61 -5.25 -2.47
N ARG A 82 -5.10 -4.29 -1.68
CA ARG A 82 -5.17 -4.44 -0.22
C ARG A 82 -5.98 -5.67 0.19
N TYR A 83 -7.07 -5.98 -0.50
CA TYR A 83 -7.83 -7.20 -0.24
C TYR A 83 -6.99 -8.47 -0.42
N VAL A 84 -6.17 -8.54 -1.47
CA VAL A 84 -5.24 -9.67 -1.69
C VAL A 84 -4.23 -9.77 -0.55
N LEU A 85 -3.62 -8.65 -0.14
CA LEU A 85 -2.66 -8.63 0.97
C LEU A 85 -3.32 -9.06 2.29
N SER A 86 -4.49 -8.49 2.60
CA SER A 86 -5.26 -8.82 3.81
C SER A 86 -5.65 -10.30 3.86
N TYR A 87 -5.99 -10.91 2.72
CA TYR A 87 -6.25 -12.35 2.65
C TYR A 87 -5.02 -13.15 3.09
N VAL A 88 -3.83 -12.85 2.56
CA VAL A 88 -2.59 -13.56 2.91
C VAL A 88 -2.21 -13.32 4.37
N ILE A 89 -2.27 -12.07 4.83
CA ILE A 89 -2.00 -11.68 6.23
C ILE A 89 -2.90 -12.47 7.19
N SER A 90 -4.18 -12.66 6.85
CA SER A 90 -5.12 -13.41 7.70
C SER A 90 -4.66 -14.86 7.95
N LYS A 91 -3.88 -15.44 7.04
CA LYS A 91 -3.35 -16.80 7.16
C LYS A 91 -2.16 -16.88 8.11
N ILE A 92 -1.49 -15.77 8.40
CA ILE A 92 -0.45 -15.71 9.45
C ILE A 92 -1.08 -15.90 10.85
N ARG A 93 -2.36 -15.54 11.01
CA ARG A 93 -3.13 -15.58 12.26
C ARG A 93 -2.48 -14.74 13.37
N CYS A 94 -1.97 -13.56 13.01
CA CYS A 94 -1.42 -12.56 13.93
C CYS A 94 -2.34 -11.32 13.99
N GLY A 95 -2.77 -10.92 15.19
CA GLY A 95 -3.61 -9.73 15.39
C GLY A 95 -2.88 -8.38 15.21
N HIS A 96 -1.55 -8.39 15.14
CA HIS A 96 -0.71 -7.18 15.03
C HIS A 96 -0.27 -6.88 13.59
N THR A 97 -0.61 -7.76 12.64
CA THR A 97 -0.19 -7.62 11.24
C THR A 97 -1.39 -7.25 10.40
N SER A 98 -1.31 -6.12 9.71
CA SER A 98 -2.42 -5.60 8.90
C SER A 98 -1.91 -4.77 7.72
N ALA A 99 -2.65 -4.79 6.62
CA ALA A 99 -2.46 -3.87 5.50
C ALA A 99 -3.42 -2.68 5.68
N ARG A 100 -2.89 -1.47 5.84
CA ARG A 100 -3.68 -0.25 6.03
C ARG A 100 -4.00 0.41 4.69
N ALA A 101 -5.04 1.23 4.67
CA ALA A 101 -5.30 2.12 3.54
C ALA A 101 -4.28 3.27 3.55
N SER A 102 -3.93 3.78 2.37
CA SER A 102 -3.11 4.99 2.20
C SER A 102 -3.93 6.27 2.38
#